data_AF-A0A660WIU7-F1
#
_entry.id   AF-A0A660WIU7-F1
#
_cell.length_a   1.000
_cell.length_b   1.000
_cell.length_c   1.000
_cell.angle_alpha   90.00
_cell.angle_beta   90.00
_cell.angle_gamma   90.00
#
_symmetry.space_group_name_H-M   'P 1'
#
loop_
_entity.id
_entity.type
_entity.pdbx_description
1 polymer ?
#
loop_
_entity_poly.entity_id
_entity_poly.type
_entity_poly.pdbx_seq_one_letter_code
_entity_poly.pdbx_strand_id
1 'polypeptide(L)'
;MDKLGLKKILRESLFLSLGRDKSSFSKEEITSKIEDIFESLEKERQIIISDKDREILTSEIINDLLGWGPLQKLIEDEEVTEIMVNGPYQVYAERKGKKFLTEVKFDNEQHLRYIIEKMIRPTGRRVDESFPYVDFSLEDGSRVNVILPPLSVEGPTLTIRKFLKRIESLEDLINLGTLDEKMAHFLKACIKAKINMIFSGATGVGKTTTLEVLSSYIEPSERIITLRML
;
A
#
# COMPACT_ATOMS: atom_id res chain seq x y z
N MET A 1 -16.50 -14.18 24.65
CA MET A 1 -16.10 -12.81 24.23
C MET A 1 -15.79 -12.89 22.74
N ASP A 2 -16.28 -11.95 21.93
CA ASP A 2 -16.03 -11.97 20.50
C ASP A 2 -14.62 -11.44 20.18
N LYS A 3 -14.11 -11.80 19.00
CA LYS A 3 -12.77 -11.42 18.55
C LYS A 3 -12.58 -9.89 18.46
N LEU A 4 -13.66 -9.18 18.14
CA LEU A 4 -13.68 -7.72 18.05
C LEU A 4 -13.49 -7.06 19.43
N GLY A 5 -14.13 -7.58 20.47
CA GLY A 5 -13.94 -7.12 21.84
C GLY A 5 -12.52 -7.36 22.36
N LEU A 6 -11.92 -8.52 22.04
CA LEU A 6 -10.53 -8.83 22.39
C LEU A 6 -9.53 -7.88 21.72
N LYS A 7 -9.69 -7.64 20.41
CA LYS A 7 -8.86 -6.70 19.65
C LYS A 7 -8.91 -5.28 20.23
N LYS A 8 -10.10 -4.81 20.60
CA LYS A 8 -10.27 -3.47 21.19
C LYS A 8 -9.51 -3.34 22.50
N ILE A 9 -9.64 -4.32 23.40
CA ILE A 9 -8.93 -4.32 24.68
C ILE A 9 -7.42 -4.36 24.47
N LEU A 10 -6.95 -5.24 23.58
CA LEU A 10 -5.53 -5.32 23.27
C LEU A 10 -4.99 -3.98 22.79
N ARG A 11 -5.68 -3.30 21.87
CA ARG A 11 -5.28 -1.96 21.39
C ARG A 11 -5.25 -0.93 22.51
N GLU A 12 -6.27 -0.89 23.38
CA GLU A 12 -6.33 0.05 24.51
C GLU A 12 -5.18 -0.21 25.52
N SER A 13 -4.98 -1.47 25.92
CA SER A 13 -3.90 -1.87 26.82
C SER A 13 -2.52 -1.59 26.22
N LEU A 14 -2.35 -1.89 24.94
CA LEU A 14 -1.09 -1.65 24.24
C LEU A 14 -0.82 -0.15 24.10
N PHE A 15 -1.84 0.66 23.81
CA PHE A 15 -1.74 2.12 23.76
C PHE A 15 -1.32 2.71 25.10
N LEU A 16 -1.88 2.21 26.21
CA LEU A 16 -1.46 2.61 27.57
C LEU A 16 -0.01 2.19 27.87
N SER A 17 0.42 1.02 27.38
CA SER A 17 1.76 0.48 27.65
C SER A 17 2.90 1.09 26.79
N LEU A 18 2.59 1.57 25.58
CA LEU A 18 3.58 2.09 24.62
C LEU A 18 3.77 3.61 24.72
N GLY A 19 2.83 4.33 25.35
CA GLY A 19 2.90 5.79 25.45
C GLY A 19 2.74 6.49 24.09
N ARG A 20 3.19 7.75 23.99
CA ARG A 20 2.99 8.60 22.79
C ARG A 20 3.91 8.26 21.62
N ASP A 21 5.06 7.63 21.84
CA ASP A 21 6.08 7.45 20.80
C ASP A 21 6.05 6.05 20.17
N LYS A 22 5.05 5.84 19.32
CA LYS A 22 4.76 4.56 18.66
C LYS A 22 5.83 4.14 17.64
N SER A 23 6.69 5.06 17.22
CA SER A 23 7.68 4.88 16.15
C SER A 23 9.02 4.28 16.61
N SER A 24 9.25 4.16 17.92
CA SER A 24 10.54 3.71 18.45
C SER A 24 10.60 2.21 18.79
N PHE A 25 9.48 1.49 18.70
CA PHE A 25 9.42 0.10 19.09
C PHE A 25 9.67 -0.83 17.91
N SER A 26 10.56 -1.78 18.12
CA SER A 26 10.79 -2.89 17.19
C SER A 26 9.58 -3.82 17.15
N LYS A 27 9.47 -4.61 16.07
CA LYS A 27 8.41 -5.60 15.91
C LYS A 27 8.46 -6.64 17.04
N GLU A 28 9.66 -7.02 17.46
CA GLU A 28 9.93 -7.97 18.53
C GLU A 28 9.42 -7.45 19.88
N GLU A 29 9.70 -6.18 20.22
CA GLU A 29 9.20 -5.56 21.46
C GLU A 29 7.68 -5.46 21.50
N ILE A 30 7.05 -5.08 20.38
CA ILE A 30 5.59 -5.03 20.27
C ILE A 30 4.99 -6.42 20.46
N THR A 31 5.59 -7.45 19.84
CA THR A 31 5.12 -8.84 19.96
C THR A 31 5.21 -9.33 21.40
N SER A 32 6.33 -9.08 22.08
CA SER A 32 6.51 -9.44 23.49
C SER A 32 5.46 -8.79 24.39
N LYS A 33 5.18 -7.49 24.20
CA LYS A 33 4.15 -6.79 24.98
C LYS A 33 2.75 -7.31 24.72
N ILE A 34 2.44 -7.70 23.48
CA ILE A 34 1.14 -8.29 23.15
C ILE A 34 0.97 -9.62 23.90
N GLU A 35 2.01 -10.46 23.98
CA GLU A 35 1.98 -11.70 24.76
C GLU A 35 1.76 -11.44 26.26
N ASP A 36 2.46 -10.47 26.85
CA ASP A 36 2.27 -10.08 28.25
C ASP A 36 0.81 -9.66 28.55
N ILE A 37 0.18 -8.95 27.60
CA ILE A 37 -1.23 -8.55 27.69
C ILE A 37 -2.15 -9.76 27.56
N PHE A 38 -1.86 -10.70 26.65
CA PHE A 38 -2.64 -11.94 26.57
C PHE A 38 -2.61 -12.72 27.88
N GLU A 39 -1.43 -12.93 28.47
CA GLU A 39 -1.31 -13.61 29.77
C GLU A 39 -2.09 -12.91 30.88
N SER A 40 -2.03 -11.57 30.91
CA SER A 40 -2.75 -10.76 31.89
C SER A 40 -4.27 -10.89 31.71
N LEU A 41 -4.76 -10.87 30.48
CA LEU A 41 -6.18 -10.99 30.16
C LEU A 41 -6.74 -12.38 30.49
N GLU A 42 -6.00 -13.44 30.22
CA GLU A 42 -6.41 -14.81 30.56
C GLU A 42 -6.52 -14.98 32.09
N LYS A 43 -5.56 -14.43 32.84
CA LYS A 43 -5.58 -14.45 34.32
C LYS A 43 -6.75 -13.64 34.89
N GLU A 44 -6.97 -12.42 34.42
CA GLU A 44 -8.01 -11.53 34.95
C GLU A 44 -9.43 -11.98 34.59
N ARG A 45 -9.64 -12.46 33.35
CA ARG A 45 -10.97 -12.76 32.83
C ARG A 45 -11.32 -14.24 32.84
N GLN A 46 -10.39 -15.11 33.25
CA GLN A 46 -10.53 -16.57 33.22
C GLN A 46 -10.99 -17.10 31.85
N ILE A 47 -10.44 -16.51 30.78
CA ILE A 47 -10.66 -16.95 29.40
C ILE A 47 -9.43 -17.68 28.88
N ILE A 48 -9.62 -18.57 27.91
CA ILE A 48 -8.53 -19.21 27.17
C ILE A 48 -8.58 -18.66 25.76
N ILE A 49 -7.47 -18.08 25.29
CA ILE A 49 -7.33 -17.58 23.93
C ILE A 49 -6.56 -18.64 23.15
N SER A 50 -7.12 -19.12 22.03
CA SER A 50 -6.43 -20.13 21.22
C SER A 50 -5.16 -19.57 20.61
N ASP A 51 -4.13 -20.41 20.41
CA ASP A 51 -2.87 -19.99 19.77
C ASP A 51 -3.12 -19.37 18.39
N LYS A 52 -4.08 -19.92 17.65
CA LYS A 52 -4.51 -19.38 16.36
C LYS A 52 -5.09 -17.97 16.48
N ASP A 53 -5.89 -17.70 17.51
CA ASP A 53 -6.43 -16.35 17.72
C ASP A 53 -5.35 -15.37 18.15
N ARG A 54 -4.38 -15.81 18.97
CA ARG A 54 -3.19 -15.01 19.34
C ARG A 54 -2.40 -14.60 18.12
N GLU A 55 -2.07 -15.55 17.24
CA GLU A 55 -1.33 -15.26 16.00
C GLU A 55 -2.07 -14.25 15.12
N ILE A 56 -3.37 -14.45 14.90
CA ILE A 56 -4.15 -13.54 14.05
C ILE A 56 -4.23 -12.15 14.68
N LEU A 57 -4.59 -12.04 15.96
CA LEU A 57 -4.72 -10.75 16.65
C LEU A 57 -3.38 -10.01 16.72
N THR A 58 -2.29 -10.73 16.99
CA THR A 58 -0.93 -10.17 16.99
C THR A 58 -0.58 -9.60 15.62
N SER A 59 -0.82 -10.36 14.55
CA SER A 59 -0.57 -9.90 13.18
C SER A 59 -1.40 -8.66 12.82
N GLU A 60 -2.67 -8.61 13.23
CA GLU A 60 -3.53 -7.46 12.97
C GLU A 60 -3.03 -6.21 13.70
N ILE A 61 -2.69 -6.33 14.98
CA ILE A 61 -2.18 -5.21 15.79
C ILE A 61 -0.83 -4.71 15.27
N ILE A 62 0.07 -5.62 14.88
CA ILE A 62 1.34 -5.26 14.25
C ILE A 62 1.07 -4.49 12.94
N ASN A 63 0.14 -4.93 12.12
CA ASN A 63 -0.21 -4.22 10.88
C ASN A 63 -0.80 -2.84 11.17
N ASP A 64 -1.57 -2.66 12.24
CA ASP A 64 -2.07 -1.35 12.64
C ASP A 64 -0.94 -0.41 13.08
N LEU A 65 0.01 -0.93 13.88
CA LEU A 65 1.09 -0.14 14.46
C LEU A 65 2.24 0.14 13.50
N LEU A 66 2.63 -0.85 12.70
CA LEU A 66 3.80 -0.78 11.81
C LEU A 66 3.42 -0.77 10.32
N GLY A 67 2.34 -1.44 9.93
CA GLY A 67 1.87 -1.49 8.53
C GLY A 67 0.74 -0.52 8.19
N TRP A 68 -0.13 -0.92 7.26
CA TRP A 68 -1.27 -0.14 6.79
C TRP A 68 -2.62 -0.63 7.36
N GLY A 69 -2.57 -1.21 8.56
CA GLY A 69 -3.74 -1.75 9.26
C GLY A 69 -4.45 -2.83 8.43
N PRO A 70 -5.79 -2.78 8.31
CA PRO A 70 -6.55 -3.76 7.54
C PRO A 70 -6.18 -3.81 6.06
N LEU A 71 -5.63 -2.73 5.49
CA LEU A 71 -5.28 -2.64 4.08
C LEU A 71 -3.99 -3.39 3.73
N GLN A 72 -3.18 -3.78 4.72
CA GLN A 72 -1.87 -4.40 4.50
C GLN A 72 -1.92 -5.55 3.49
N LYS A 73 -2.88 -6.47 3.65
CA LYS A 73 -3.04 -7.63 2.76
C LYS A 73 -3.34 -7.25 1.30
N LEU A 74 -4.12 -6.19 1.08
CA LEU A 74 -4.45 -5.72 -0.28
C LEU A 74 -3.26 -4.97 -0.90
N ILE A 75 -2.49 -4.26 -0.09
CA ILE A 75 -1.28 -3.54 -0.53
C ILE A 75 -0.17 -4.55 -0.88
N GLU A 76 -0.06 -5.66 -0.19
CA GLU A 76 0.92 -6.71 -0.50
C GLU A 76 0.50 -7.60 -1.68
N ASP A 77 -0.79 -7.67 -2.01
CA ASP A 77 -1.30 -8.50 -3.10
C ASP A 77 -0.96 -7.93 -4.49
N GLU A 78 0.02 -8.53 -5.18
CA GLU A 78 0.49 -8.09 -6.49
C GLU A 78 -0.59 -8.09 -7.59
N GLU A 79 -1.67 -8.86 -7.46
CA GLU A 79 -2.77 -8.84 -8.44
C GLU A 79 -3.68 -7.62 -8.29
N VAL A 80 -3.66 -6.95 -7.13
CA VAL A 80 -4.48 -5.77 -6.84
C VAL A 80 -3.83 -4.53 -7.45
N THR A 81 -4.60 -3.81 -8.27
CA THR A 81 -4.16 -2.61 -9.01
C THR A 81 -4.64 -1.31 -8.35
N GLU A 82 -5.82 -1.32 -7.74
CA GLU A 82 -6.44 -0.17 -7.08
C GLU A 82 -7.19 -0.63 -5.83
N ILE A 83 -7.13 0.17 -4.76
CA ILE A 83 -7.88 -0.02 -3.52
C ILE A 83 -8.71 1.25 -3.30
N MET A 84 -10.01 1.11 -3.07
CA MET A 84 -10.93 2.22 -2.82
C MET A 84 -11.65 1.99 -1.50
N VAL A 85 -11.49 2.90 -0.57
CA VAL A 85 -12.13 2.90 0.75
C VAL A 85 -13.19 3.98 0.76
N ASN A 86 -14.46 3.58 0.85
CA ASN A 86 -15.60 4.46 0.93
C ASN A 86 -16.15 4.42 2.37
N GLY A 87 -15.43 5.07 3.29
CA GLY A 87 -15.70 4.95 4.72
C GLY A 87 -15.16 3.66 5.35
N PRO A 88 -15.32 3.50 6.68
CA PRO A 88 -14.63 2.46 7.44
C PRO A 88 -15.09 1.03 7.12
N TYR A 89 -16.28 0.84 6.55
CA TYR A 89 -16.87 -0.50 6.39
C TYR A 89 -17.01 -0.96 4.94
N GLN A 90 -16.64 -0.13 3.95
CA GLN A 90 -16.72 -0.46 2.54
C GLN A 90 -15.35 -0.28 1.88
N VAL A 91 -14.66 -1.40 1.66
CA VAL A 91 -13.38 -1.43 0.96
C VAL A 91 -13.53 -2.26 -0.31
N TYR A 92 -13.29 -1.62 -1.45
CA TYR A 92 -13.24 -2.25 -2.76
C TYR A 92 -11.78 -2.42 -3.18
N ALA A 93 -11.53 -3.46 -3.97
CA ALA A 93 -10.26 -3.65 -4.66
C ALA A 93 -10.51 -3.91 -6.14
N GLU A 94 -9.54 -3.56 -6.98
CA GLU A 94 -9.53 -3.87 -8.40
C GLU A 94 -8.47 -4.94 -8.68
N ARG A 95 -8.86 -5.98 -9.41
CA ARG A 95 -7.95 -6.96 -10.00
C ARG A 95 -8.27 -7.10 -11.48
N LYS A 96 -7.25 -7.03 -12.34
CA LYS A 96 -7.39 -7.20 -13.81
C LYS A 96 -8.50 -6.31 -14.39
N GLY A 97 -8.62 -5.07 -13.90
CA GLY A 97 -9.62 -4.09 -14.35
C GLY A 97 -11.05 -4.31 -13.83
N LYS A 98 -11.28 -5.28 -12.95
CA LYS A 98 -12.59 -5.55 -12.33
C LYS A 98 -12.59 -5.19 -10.85
N LYS A 99 -13.55 -4.37 -10.45
CA LYS A 99 -13.76 -3.93 -9.07
C LYS A 99 -14.63 -4.94 -8.31
N PHE A 100 -14.26 -5.27 -7.08
CA PHE A 100 -15.03 -6.14 -6.19
C PHE A 100 -14.98 -5.62 -4.76
N LEU A 101 -16.06 -5.88 -4.01
CA LEU A 101 -16.12 -5.59 -2.58
C LEU A 101 -15.28 -6.62 -1.83
N THR A 102 -14.43 -6.16 -0.92
CA THR A 102 -13.56 -7.02 -0.11
C THR A 102 -14.18 -7.30 1.25
N GLU A 103 -13.63 -8.28 1.98
CA GLU A 103 -13.98 -8.54 3.39
C GLU A 103 -13.25 -7.59 4.36
N VAL A 104 -12.32 -6.78 3.86
CA VAL A 104 -11.52 -5.86 4.68
C VAL A 104 -12.40 -4.74 5.22
N LYS A 105 -12.32 -4.52 6.53
CA LYS A 105 -13.04 -3.45 7.22
C LYS A 105 -12.14 -2.81 8.28
N PHE A 106 -12.33 -1.53 8.47
CA PHE A 106 -11.84 -0.82 9.64
C PHE A 106 -12.82 -1.01 10.80
N ASP A 107 -12.32 -0.77 12.00
CA ASP A 107 -13.09 -0.93 13.24
C ASP A 107 -14.16 0.16 13.35
N ASN A 108 -13.80 1.38 12.92
CA ASN A 108 -14.61 2.59 12.92
C ASN A 108 -13.92 3.69 12.11
N GLU A 109 -14.56 4.86 12.02
CA GLU A 109 -14.01 6.03 11.34
C GLU A 109 -12.69 6.51 11.94
N GLN A 110 -12.54 6.50 13.27
CA GLN A 110 -11.31 6.94 13.93
C GLN A 110 -10.12 6.05 13.56
N HIS A 111 -10.34 4.75 13.42
CA HIS A 111 -9.33 3.81 12.96
C HIS A 111 -8.90 4.12 11.51
N LEU A 112 -9.86 4.40 10.61
CA LEU A 112 -9.53 4.81 9.24
C LEU A 112 -8.72 6.12 9.21
N ARG A 113 -9.13 7.14 9.97
CA ARG A 113 -8.40 8.42 10.09
C ARG A 113 -6.98 8.22 10.59
N TYR A 114 -6.80 7.38 11.62
CA TYR A 114 -5.47 7.04 12.14
C TYR A 114 -4.55 6.44 11.06
N ILE A 115 -5.06 5.52 10.23
CA ILE A 115 -4.28 4.93 9.14
C ILE A 115 -3.98 5.97 8.04
N ILE A 116 -4.92 6.84 7.71
CA ILE A 116 -4.72 7.95 6.76
C ILE A 116 -3.61 8.90 7.25
N GLU A 117 -3.68 9.35 8.50
CA GLU A 117 -2.66 10.22 9.11
C GLU A 117 -1.28 9.58 9.08
N LYS A 118 -1.22 8.27 9.38
CA LYS A 118 0.02 7.49 9.32
C LYS A 118 0.61 7.44 7.92
N MET A 119 -0.21 7.25 6.89
CA MET A 119 0.24 7.25 5.48
C MET A 119 0.78 8.62 5.04
N ILE A 120 0.17 9.70 5.51
CA ILE A 120 0.54 11.07 5.11
C ILE A 120 1.80 11.57 5.83
N ARG A 121 2.00 11.16 7.10
CA ARG A 121 3.06 11.67 7.99
C ARG A 121 4.47 11.74 7.34
N PRO A 122 4.96 10.72 6.61
CA PRO A 122 6.29 10.77 5.99
C PRO A 122 6.41 11.82 4.88
N THR A 123 5.30 12.18 4.24
CA THR A 123 5.29 13.09 3.08
C THR A 123 5.36 14.57 3.46
N GLY A 124 5.20 14.91 4.74
CA GLY A 124 5.12 16.28 5.24
C GLY A 124 3.84 17.03 4.84
N ARG A 125 2.92 16.39 4.11
CA ARG A 125 1.61 16.95 3.76
C ARG A 125 0.65 16.85 4.95
N ARG A 126 -0.49 17.53 4.84
CA ARG A 126 -1.55 17.54 5.86
C ARG A 126 -2.91 17.41 5.19
N VAL A 127 -3.84 16.79 5.92
CA VAL A 127 -5.25 16.72 5.56
C VAL A 127 -6.05 16.87 6.85
N ASP A 128 -7.00 17.78 6.86
CA ASP A 128 -7.84 18.09 8.02
C ASP A 128 -9.16 18.73 7.55
N GLU A 129 -10.00 19.18 8.48
CA GLU A 129 -11.30 19.77 8.15
C GLU A 129 -11.19 21.12 7.42
N SER A 130 -10.05 21.81 7.50
CA SER A 130 -9.78 23.05 6.74
C SER A 130 -9.23 22.74 5.34
N PHE A 131 -8.48 21.66 5.19
CA PHE A 131 -7.96 21.13 3.92
C PHE A 131 -8.38 19.67 3.73
N PRO A 132 -9.64 19.41 3.35
CA PRO A 132 -10.25 18.09 3.40
C PRO A 132 -9.88 17.18 2.21
N TYR A 133 -8.82 17.48 1.47
CA TYR A 133 -8.34 16.60 0.40
C TYR A 133 -6.83 16.71 0.22
N VAL A 134 -6.20 15.59 -0.15
CA VAL A 134 -4.77 15.56 -0.47
C VAL A 134 -4.44 14.41 -1.41
N ASP A 135 -3.53 14.66 -2.35
CA ASP A 135 -2.87 13.64 -3.15
C ASP A 135 -1.43 13.47 -2.67
N PHE A 136 -0.88 12.26 -2.66
CA PHE A 136 0.53 12.01 -2.34
C PHE A 136 1.00 10.66 -2.90
N SER A 137 2.28 10.34 -2.67
CA SER A 137 2.84 9.04 -3.02
C SER A 137 3.45 8.38 -1.78
N LEU A 138 3.24 7.07 -1.66
CA LEU A 138 3.89 6.23 -0.67
C LEU A 138 5.33 5.91 -1.11
N GLU A 139 6.12 5.33 -0.19
CA GLU A 139 7.53 4.98 -0.44
C GLU A 139 7.70 3.95 -1.57
N ASP A 140 6.71 3.08 -1.78
CA ASP A 140 6.66 2.10 -2.87
C ASP A 140 6.29 2.72 -4.24
N GLY A 141 6.00 4.03 -4.29
CA GLY A 141 5.57 4.76 -5.48
C GLY A 141 4.06 4.72 -5.74
N SER A 142 3.28 4.00 -4.92
CA SER A 142 1.82 3.97 -5.02
C SER A 142 1.25 5.37 -4.79
N ARG A 143 0.26 5.76 -5.59
CA ARG A 143 -0.38 7.08 -5.49
C ARG A 143 -1.61 6.99 -4.62
N VAL A 144 -1.75 7.95 -3.71
CA VAL A 144 -2.83 7.97 -2.74
C VAL A 144 -3.59 9.29 -2.87
N ASN A 145 -4.91 9.18 -2.94
CA ASN A 145 -5.84 10.30 -2.84
C ASN A 145 -6.70 10.11 -1.59
N VAL A 146 -6.84 11.15 -0.79
CA VAL A 146 -7.66 11.17 0.43
C VAL A 146 -8.65 12.32 0.33
N ILE A 147 -9.89 12.07 0.73
CA ILE A 147 -10.93 13.10 0.89
C ILE A 147 -11.60 12.89 2.26
N LEU A 148 -11.76 13.98 3.02
CA LEU A 148 -12.39 13.99 4.32
C LEU A 148 -13.74 14.74 4.26
N PRO A 149 -14.63 14.51 5.25
CA PRO A 149 -15.77 15.38 5.47
C PRO A 149 -15.33 16.85 5.61
N PRO A 150 -16.13 17.82 5.12
CA PRO A 150 -17.49 17.67 4.58
C PRO A 150 -17.56 17.28 3.10
N LEU A 151 -16.44 17.11 2.38
CA LEU A 151 -16.46 16.77 0.95
C LEU A 151 -16.93 15.34 0.67
N SER A 152 -16.72 14.44 1.63
CA SER A 152 -17.20 13.06 1.59
C SER A 152 -18.32 12.86 2.62
N VAL A 153 -19.54 12.61 2.14
CA VAL A 153 -20.77 12.59 2.97
C VAL A 153 -20.80 11.38 3.92
N GLU A 154 -20.26 10.24 3.50
CA GLU A 154 -20.30 8.98 4.26
C GLU A 154 -19.06 8.76 5.15
N GLY A 155 -18.28 9.81 5.38
CA GLY A 155 -17.03 9.76 6.14
C GLY A 155 -15.78 9.80 5.24
N PRO A 156 -14.57 9.66 5.82
CA PRO A 156 -13.30 9.70 5.10
C PRO A 156 -13.25 8.67 3.95
N THR A 157 -12.77 9.09 2.79
CA THR A 157 -12.51 8.22 1.65
C THR A 157 -11.02 8.24 1.30
N LEU A 158 -10.55 7.11 0.76
CA LEU A 158 -9.15 6.88 0.44
C LEU A 158 -9.08 6.03 -0.83
N THR A 159 -8.34 6.47 -1.84
CA THR A 159 -8.05 5.67 -3.03
C THR A 159 -6.54 5.49 -3.17
N ILE A 160 -6.09 4.24 -3.21
CA ILE A 160 -4.68 3.87 -3.43
C ILE A 160 -4.59 3.22 -4.80
N ARG A 161 -3.86 3.87 -5.71
CA ARG A 161 -3.50 3.31 -7.01
C ARG A 161 -2.10 2.74 -6.87
N LYS A 162 -2.04 1.41 -6.81
CA LYS A 162 -0.80 0.71 -6.53
C LYS A 162 0.18 0.90 -7.68
N PHE A 163 1.44 1.13 -7.31
CA PHE A 163 2.52 1.01 -8.26
C PHE A 163 2.76 -0.49 -8.46
N LEU A 164 2.14 -1.04 -9.50
CA LEU A 164 2.34 -2.45 -9.83
C LEU A 164 3.81 -2.68 -10.14
N LYS A 165 4.33 -3.81 -9.62
CA LYS A 165 5.71 -4.27 -9.80
C LYS A 165 6.13 -4.01 -11.25
N ARG A 166 7.19 -3.20 -11.39
CA ARG A 166 7.63 -2.69 -12.68
C ARG A 166 7.94 -3.87 -13.59
N ILE A 167 7.52 -3.73 -14.84
CA ILE A 167 8.26 -4.34 -15.94
C ILE A 167 9.62 -3.64 -15.91
N GLU A 168 10.65 -4.33 -15.45
CA GLU A 168 12.00 -3.75 -15.27
C GLU A 168 12.97 -4.24 -16.34
N SER A 169 12.66 -5.38 -16.95
CA SER A 169 13.53 -6.05 -17.90
C SER A 169 12.87 -6.27 -19.25
N LEU A 170 13.71 -6.47 -20.28
CA LEU A 170 13.25 -6.85 -21.60
C LEU A 170 12.60 -8.25 -21.57
N GLU A 171 13.09 -9.12 -20.69
CA GLU A 171 12.55 -10.44 -20.41
C GLU A 171 11.11 -10.36 -19.88
N ASP A 172 10.79 -9.40 -19.01
CA ASP A 172 9.41 -9.17 -18.55
C ASP A 172 8.48 -8.81 -19.70
N LEU A 173 8.94 -7.94 -20.63
CA LEU A 173 8.16 -7.58 -21.82
C LEU A 173 7.91 -8.77 -22.74
N ILE A 174 8.89 -9.67 -22.87
CA ILE A 174 8.76 -10.92 -23.65
C ILE A 174 7.77 -11.87 -22.96
N ASN A 175 7.91 -12.08 -21.65
CA ASN A 175 7.03 -12.96 -20.86
C ASN A 175 5.56 -12.48 -20.88
N LEU A 176 5.35 -11.16 -20.90
CA LEU A 176 4.03 -10.56 -21.06
C LEU A 176 3.49 -10.61 -22.50
N GLY A 177 4.28 -11.07 -23.46
CA GLY A 177 3.90 -11.11 -24.88
C GLY A 177 3.78 -9.71 -25.51
N THR A 178 4.38 -8.68 -24.89
CA THR A 178 4.37 -7.30 -25.41
C THR A 178 5.22 -7.18 -26.67
N LEU A 179 6.30 -7.97 -26.74
CA LEU A 179 7.19 -8.08 -27.88
C LEU A 179 7.80 -9.49 -27.91
N ASP A 180 8.15 -9.98 -29.10
CA ASP A 180 8.88 -11.24 -29.24
C ASP A 180 10.38 -11.03 -29.09
N GLU A 181 11.13 -12.12 -28.93
CA GLU A 181 12.58 -12.09 -28.73
C GLU A 181 13.32 -11.40 -29.90
N LYS A 182 12.81 -11.55 -31.13
CA LYS A 182 13.40 -10.94 -32.33
C LYS A 182 13.27 -9.42 -32.29
N MET A 183 12.09 -8.91 -31.97
CA MET A 183 11.81 -7.48 -31.80
C MET A 183 12.64 -6.92 -30.64
N ALA A 184 12.77 -7.67 -29.55
CA ALA A 184 13.58 -7.30 -28.40
C ALA A 184 15.05 -7.05 -28.80
N HIS A 185 15.65 -8.01 -29.52
CA HIS A 185 17.02 -7.89 -30.01
C HIS A 185 17.18 -6.76 -31.03
N PHE A 186 16.20 -6.57 -31.92
CA PHE A 186 16.21 -5.48 -32.88
C PHE A 186 16.21 -4.11 -32.20
N LEU A 187 15.29 -3.87 -31.25
CA LEU A 187 15.21 -2.62 -30.51
C LEU A 187 16.47 -2.36 -29.69
N LYS A 188 17.03 -3.39 -29.05
CA LYS A 188 18.32 -3.30 -28.33
C LYS A 188 19.47 -2.90 -29.26
N ALA A 189 19.51 -3.44 -30.48
CA ALA A 189 20.50 -3.06 -31.49
C ALA A 189 20.32 -1.61 -31.94
N CYS A 190 19.07 -1.16 -32.16
CA CYS A 190 18.76 0.24 -32.49
C CYS A 190 19.24 1.23 -31.42
N ILE A 191 19.10 0.88 -30.13
CA ILE A 191 19.58 1.70 -29.00
C ILE A 191 21.09 1.81 -29.02
N LYS A 192 21.80 0.69 -29.15
CA LYS A 192 23.27 0.68 -29.26
C LYS A 192 23.77 1.45 -30.47
N ALA A 193 23.01 1.42 -31.57
CA ALA A 193 23.29 2.18 -32.78
C ALA A 193 22.84 3.65 -32.72
N LYS A 194 22.28 4.12 -31.60
CA LYS A 194 21.83 5.50 -31.37
C LYS A 194 20.79 5.98 -32.39
N ILE A 195 19.90 5.06 -32.79
CA ILE A 195 18.82 5.36 -33.71
C ILE A 195 17.72 6.13 -32.98
N ASN A 196 17.25 7.21 -33.60
CA ASN A 196 16.11 7.97 -33.09
C ASN A 196 14.83 7.15 -33.18
N MET A 197 14.14 6.97 -32.05
CA MET A 197 12.92 6.17 -31.95
C MET A 197 11.81 6.97 -31.27
N ILE A 198 10.58 6.78 -31.75
CA ILE A 198 9.37 7.37 -31.15
C ILE A 198 8.42 6.22 -30.81
N PHE A 199 7.98 6.17 -29.55
CA PHE A 199 6.98 5.22 -29.07
C PHE A 199 5.60 5.89 -29.08
N SER A 200 4.68 5.37 -29.91
CA SER A 200 3.34 5.93 -30.13
C SER A 200 2.24 4.92 -29.81
N GLY A 201 1.02 5.41 -29.56
CA GLY A 201 -0.12 4.59 -29.12
C GLY A 201 -1.04 5.29 -28.11
N ALA A 202 -2.17 4.67 -27.76
CA ALA A 202 -3.17 5.23 -26.85
C ALA A 202 -2.66 5.39 -25.40
N THR A 203 -3.34 6.20 -24.58
CA THR A 203 -2.99 6.37 -23.17
C THR A 203 -3.16 5.04 -22.41
N GLY A 204 -2.19 4.70 -21.56
CA GLY A 204 -2.23 3.48 -20.73
C GLY A 204 -1.76 2.19 -21.39
N VAL A 205 -1.38 2.19 -22.69
CA VAL A 205 -0.94 0.96 -23.40
C VAL A 205 0.51 0.54 -23.12
N GLY A 206 1.17 1.12 -22.11
CA GLY A 206 2.52 0.71 -21.71
C GLY A 206 3.69 1.41 -22.43
N LYS A 207 3.46 2.45 -23.25
CA LYS A 207 4.53 3.17 -23.98
C LYS A 207 5.70 3.63 -23.10
N THR A 208 5.37 4.32 -22.00
CA THR A 208 6.37 4.83 -21.05
C THR A 208 7.12 3.68 -20.40
N THR A 209 6.43 2.59 -20.09
CA THR A 209 7.03 1.38 -19.52
C THR A 209 8.01 0.73 -20.49
N THR A 210 7.64 0.54 -21.75
CA THR A 210 8.54 0.01 -22.78
C THR A 210 9.76 0.91 -22.99
N LEU A 211 9.56 2.23 -23.00
CA LEU A 211 10.65 3.20 -23.11
C LEU A 211 11.61 3.13 -21.91
N GLU A 212 11.08 3.08 -20.68
CA GLU A 212 11.88 2.96 -19.46
C GLU A 212 12.75 1.69 -19.48
N VAL A 213 12.16 0.53 -19.76
CA VAL A 213 12.88 -0.76 -19.88
C VAL A 213 13.98 -0.67 -20.93
N LEU A 214 13.66 -0.20 -22.13
CA LEU A 214 14.63 -0.12 -23.22
C LEU A 214 15.76 0.86 -22.94
N SER A 215 15.46 2.00 -22.30
CA SER A 215 16.46 3.00 -21.94
C SER A 215 17.55 2.47 -20.99
N SER A 216 17.28 1.40 -20.25
CA SER A 216 18.28 0.73 -19.40
C SER A 216 19.44 0.10 -20.19
N TYR A 217 19.28 -0.10 -21.50
CA TYR A 217 20.31 -0.67 -22.38
C TYR A 217 21.20 0.39 -23.05
N ILE A 218 21.02 1.68 -22.74
CA ILE A 218 21.96 2.75 -23.13
C ILE A 218 23.27 2.55 -22.36
N GLU A 219 24.42 2.73 -23.03
CA GLU A 219 25.70 2.51 -22.36
C GLU A 219 25.92 3.50 -21.19
N PRO A 220 26.41 3.04 -20.02
CA PRO A 220 26.59 3.91 -18.84
C PRO A 220 27.53 5.11 -19.03
N SER A 221 28.41 5.05 -20.04
CA SER A 221 29.30 6.16 -20.41
C SER A 221 28.59 7.29 -21.14
N GLU A 222 27.34 7.10 -21.57
CA GLU A 222 26.58 8.09 -22.31
C GLU A 222 25.84 9.06 -21.39
N ARG A 223 25.84 10.33 -21.78
CA ARG A 223 25.09 11.36 -21.05
C ARG A 223 23.62 11.31 -21.45
N ILE A 224 22.76 11.06 -20.48
CA ILE A 224 21.29 11.03 -20.66
C ILE A 224 20.68 12.30 -20.08
N ILE A 225 19.76 12.92 -20.81
CA ILE A 225 18.94 14.04 -20.34
C ILE A 225 17.48 13.63 -20.50
N THR A 226 16.74 13.55 -19.39
CA THR A 226 15.32 13.18 -19.38
C THR A 226 14.46 14.40 -19.09
N LEU A 227 13.51 14.69 -19.97
CA LEU A 227 12.50 15.74 -19.80
C LEU A 227 11.13 15.09 -19.63
N ARG A 228 10.44 15.36 -18.52
CA ARG A 228 9.09 14.85 -18.22
C ARG A 228 8.20 15.99 -17.74
N MET A 229 6.95 16.03 -18.21
CA MET A 229 5.95 16.92 -17.61
C MET A 229 5.57 16.34 -16.23
N LEU A 230 5.72 17.17 -15.19
CA LEU A 230 5.37 16.85 -13.81
C LEU A 230 3.85 16.93 -13.59
#